data_AF-A0A842TI20-F1
#
_entry.id   AF-A0A842TI20-F1
#
_cell.length_a   1.000
_cell.length_b   1.000
_cell.length_c   1.000
_cell.angle_alpha   90.00
_cell.angle_beta   90.00
_cell.angle_gamma   90.00
#
_symmetry.space_group_name_H-M   'P 1'
#
loop_
_entity.id
_entity.type
_entity.pdbx_description
1 polymer ?
#
loop_
_entity_poly.entity_id
_entity_poly.type
_entity_poly.pdbx_seq_one_letter_code
_entity_poly.pdbx_strand_id
1 'polypeptide(L)'
;MSKLAVPLIKEVSNDLNEAGFQVSLFNNYQSRNTSFDLIARRKELTLLIKCLYYIDKFKSILAKELKMISKIISGYPLIIGKYTRNKDDKIYPGFIYPRKGILAMNIETLRGLIENVFPIIIANRGKYLVNLNSKLLQERRNEMNLSLKGLADKIHISRRAISMYERGEISAKLEVVLDIEKVLNVPLEIMAEPLNIYQMIKDNLNKISLQKKKLSSLEKDFRRELNDYFQEIGLDAFWTEKSLFDAITKQDREIDLPELMKKHFIITGVENSEEDVAKNLESKSRIINNISRVLESLSMIVLDHDIDSKLNTPALSLKDLKKIRNARELFKKLYRESNY
;
A
#
# COMPACT_ATOMS: atom_id res chain seq x y z
N MET A 1 -16.43 -9.01 -1.39
CA MET A 1 -16.17 -8.25 -2.63
C MET A 1 -17.52 -7.88 -3.23
N SER A 2 -17.78 -6.60 -3.52
CA SER A 2 -18.94 -6.26 -4.36
C SER A 2 -18.68 -6.84 -5.76
N LYS A 3 -19.69 -7.44 -6.41
CA LYS A 3 -19.56 -7.90 -7.82
C LYS A 3 -19.01 -6.79 -8.75
N LEU A 4 -19.20 -5.53 -8.34
CA LEU A 4 -18.75 -4.32 -9.03
C LEU A 4 -17.23 -4.07 -9.00
N ALA A 5 -16.48 -4.67 -8.06
CA ALA A 5 -15.03 -4.46 -7.96
C ALA A 5 -14.21 -5.41 -8.84
N VAL A 6 -14.75 -6.57 -9.21
CA VAL A 6 -14.03 -7.58 -10.02
C VAL A 6 -13.54 -7.04 -11.36
N PRO A 7 -14.36 -6.30 -12.16
CA PRO A 7 -13.88 -5.73 -13.41
C PRO A 7 -12.73 -4.74 -13.19
N LEU A 8 -12.81 -3.91 -12.16
CA LEU A 8 -11.78 -2.93 -11.83
C LEU A 8 -10.46 -3.62 -11.42
N ILE A 9 -10.52 -4.71 -10.65
CA ILE A 9 -9.32 -5.50 -10.28
C ILE A 9 -8.63 -6.04 -11.52
N LYS A 10 -9.40 -6.59 -12.47
CA LYS A 10 -8.85 -7.10 -13.75
C LYS A 10 -8.22 -5.98 -14.56
N GLU A 11 -8.91 -4.85 -14.66
CA GLU A 11 -8.43 -3.67 -15.40
C GLU A 11 -7.10 -3.17 -14.81
N VAL A 12 -7.03 -2.95 -13.50
CA VAL A 12 -5.80 -2.54 -12.80
C VAL A 12 -4.69 -3.59 -12.97
N SER A 13 -5.03 -4.88 -12.90
CA SER A 13 -4.03 -5.94 -13.09
C SER A 13 -3.44 -5.94 -14.49
N ASN A 14 -4.27 -5.73 -15.52
CA ASN A 14 -3.81 -5.70 -16.90
C ASN A 14 -2.86 -4.53 -17.13
N ASP A 15 -3.26 -3.32 -16.73
CA ASP A 15 -2.43 -2.12 -16.84
C ASP A 15 -1.06 -2.29 -16.16
N LEU A 16 -1.05 -2.91 -14.96
CA LEU A 16 0.19 -3.17 -14.23
C LEU A 16 1.06 -4.22 -14.93
N ASN A 17 0.47 -5.30 -15.46
CA ASN A 17 1.22 -6.31 -16.20
C ASN A 17 1.82 -5.73 -17.50
N GLU A 18 1.06 -4.94 -18.26
CA GLU A 18 1.54 -4.24 -19.46
C GLU A 18 2.67 -3.28 -19.14
N ALA A 19 2.61 -2.64 -17.97
CA ALA A 19 3.67 -1.79 -17.45
C ALA A 19 4.89 -2.54 -16.89
N GLY A 20 4.93 -3.88 -16.99
CA GLY A 20 6.05 -4.70 -16.55
C GLY A 20 6.11 -4.97 -15.04
N PHE A 21 4.99 -4.84 -14.33
CA PHE A 21 4.89 -5.33 -12.95
C PHE A 21 4.62 -6.83 -12.95
N GLN A 22 5.25 -7.55 -12.00
CA GLN A 22 4.78 -8.87 -11.60
C GLN A 22 3.57 -8.68 -10.69
N VAL A 23 2.42 -9.25 -11.04
CA VAL A 23 1.17 -9.08 -10.30
C VAL A 23 0.70 -10.40 -9.69
N SER A 24 0.39 -10.40 -8.39
CA SER A 24 -0.33 -11.48 -7.71
C SER A 24 -1.74 -11.01 -7.38
N LEU A 25 -2.74 -11.67 -7.99
CA LEU A 25 -4.16 -11.42 -7.76
C LEU A 25 -4.74 -12.34 -6.69
N PHE A 26 -5.67 -11.80 -5.91
CA PHE A 26 -6.38 -12.52 -4.85
C PHE A 26 -7.83 -12.79 -5.25
N ASN A 27 -8.02 -13.53 -6.35
CA ASN A 27 -9.32 -13.69 -7.00
C ASN A 27 -10.15 -14.89 -6.49
N ASN A 28 -10.18 -15.12 -5.18
CA ASN A 28 -11.04 -16.15 -4.62
C ASN A 28 -12.28 -15.49 -4.02
N TYR A 29 -13.46 -15.83 -4.55
CA TYR A 29 -14.80 -15.36 -4.11
C TYR A 29 -15.04 -15.46 -2.59
N GLN A 30 -14.23 -16.25 -1.89
CA GLN A 30 -14.26 -16.47 -0.44
C GLN A 30 -13.64 -15.31 0.37
N SER A 31 -12.65 -14.58 -0.16
CA SER A 31 -11.91 -13.58 0.62
C SER A 31 -12.54 -12.19 0.58
N ARG A 32 -13.78 -12.08 1.06
CA ARG A 32 -14.64 -10.90 0.88
C ARG A 32 -14.19 -9.66 1.65
N ASN A 33 -13.17 -9.76 2.50
CA ASN A 33 -12.81 -8.74 3.48
C ASN A 33 -11.29 -8.55 3.62
N THR A 34 -10.54 -8.70 2.53
CA THR A 34 -9.08 -8.46 2.55
C THR A 34 -8.74 -6.97 2.60
N SER A 35 -7.58 -6.66 3.18
CA SER A 35 -7.01 -5.32 3.27
C SER A 35 -6.51 -4.80 1.92
N PHE A 36 -6.18 -5.68 0.97
CA PHE A 36 -5.82 -5.39 -0.43
C PHE A 36 -6.30 -6.51 -1.38
N ASP A 37 -6.43 -6.22 -2.67
CA ASP A 37 -6.95 -7.15 -3.69
C ASP A 37 -5.86 -7.65 -4.66
N LEU A 38 -4.75 -6.94 -4.77
CA LEU A 38 -3.56 -7.37 -5.51
C LEU A 38 -2.28 -6.78 -4.91
N ILE A 39 -1.17 -7.48 -5.13
CA ILE A 39 0.19 -6.97 -4.94
C ILE A 39 0.85 -6.93 -6.31
N ALA A 40 1.56 -5.84 -6.59
CA ALA A 40 2.32 -5.69 -7.82
C ALA A 40 3.73 -5.20 -7.51
N ARG A 41 4.75 -5.74 -8.19
CA ARG A 41 6.13 -5.29 -8.03
C ARG A 41 6.84 -5.09 -9.36
N ARG A 42 7.57 -3.98 -9.47
CA ARG A 42 8.46 -3.66 -10.60
C ARG A 42 9.76 -3.07 -10.04
N LYS A 43 10.87 -3.82 -10.12
CA LYS A 43 12.14 -3.46 -9.48
C LYS A 43 11.93 -3.26 -7.96
N GLU A 44 12.34 -2.12 -7.41
CA GLU A 44 12.15 -1.78 -5.99
C GLU A 44 10.76 -1.22 -5.66
N LEU A 45 9.90 -0.99 -6.66
CA LEU A 45 8.55 -0.46 -6.43
C LEU A 45 7.57 -1.60 -6.15
N THR A 46 7.08 -1.67 -4.92
CA THR A 46 6.01 -2.60 -4.50
C THR A 46 4.72 -1.84 -4.24
N LEU A 47 3.63 -2.20 -4.91
CA LEU A 47 2.29 -1.65 -4.72
C LEU A 47 1.40 -2.67 -4.02
N LEU A 48 0.66 -2.23 -3.01
CA LEU A 48 -0.45 -3.00 -2.43
C LEU A 48 -1.75 -2.27 -2.73
N ILE A 49 -2.59 -2.85 -3.59
CA ILE A 49 -3.74 -2.13 -4.13
C ILE A 49 -5.04 -2.72 -3.61
N LYS A 50 -5.87 -1.87 -3.03
CA LYS A 50 -7.28 -2.16 -2.75
C LYS A 50 -8.16 -1.54 -3.83
N CYS A 51 -8.97 -2.34 -4.49
CA CYS A 51 -9.95 -1.89 -5.48
C CYS A 51 -11.34 -1.76 -4.84
N LEU A 52 -11.96 -0.59 -4.97
CA LEU A 52 -13.29 -0.30 -4.45
C LEU A 52 -14.12 0.46 -5.47
N TYR A 53 -15.35 0.03 -5.71
CA TYR A 53 -16.25 0.82 -6.53
C TYR A 53 -16.58 2.19 -5.89
N TYR A 54 -16.71 2.21 -4.55
CA TYR A 54 -16.94 3.40 -3.73
C TYR A 54 -15.86 3.49 -2.64
N ILE A 55 -14.96 4.48 -2.71
CA ILE A 55 -13.81 4.57 -1.79
C ILE A 55 -14.23 4.94 -0.36
N ASP A 56 -15.40 5.57 -0.17
CA ASP A 56 -15.91 5.91 1.17
C ASP A 56 -16.38 4.68 1.96
N LYS A 57 -16.55 3.53 1.28
CA LYS A 57 -16.83 2.24 1.93
C LYS A 57 -15.58 1.58 2.52
N PHE A 58 -14.40 2.19 2.37
CA PHE A 58 -13.16 1.64 2.90
C PHE A 58 -13.15 1.69 4.44
N LYS A 59 -12.98 0.52 5.06
CA LYS A 59 -13.08 0.35 6.50
C LYS A 59 -11.74 0.64 7.20
N SER A 60 -11.81 1.28 8.37
CA SER A 60 -10.61 1.60 9.18
C SER A 60 -9.80 0.35 9.57
N ILE A 61 -10.45 -0.79 9.78
CA ILE A 61 -9.75 -2.05 10.10
C ILE A 61 -8.85 -2.53 8.95
N LEU A 62 -9.36 -2.46 7.71
CA LEU A 62 -8.60 -2.78 6.50
C LEU A 62 -7.45 -1.78 6.31
N ALA A 63 -7.70 -0.50 6.57
CA ALA A 63 -6.68 0.54 6.47
C ALA A 63 -5.52 0.32 7.45
N LYS A 64 -5.81 -0.08 8.69
CA LYS A 64 -4.77 -0.35 9.71
C LYS A 64 -3.85 -1.47 9.25
N GLU A 65 -4.43 -2.60 8.84
CA GLU A 65 -3.66 -3.76 8.41
C GLU A 65 -2.90 -3.52 7.10
N LEU A 66 -3.54 -2.91 6.09
CA LEU A 66 -2.89 -2.57 4.82
C LEU A 66 -1.66 -1.70 5.05
N LYS A 67 -1.75 -0.70 5.94
CA LYS A 67 -0.61 0.16 6.25
C LYS A 67 0.48 -0.56 7.07
N MET A 68 0.10 -1.44 8.00
CA MET A 68 1.07 -2.27 8.74
C MET A 68 1.88 -3.15 7.79
N ILE A 69 1.20 -3.91 6.93
CA ILE A 69 1.82 -4.77 5.92
C ILE A 69 2.74 -3.94 5.01
N SER A 70 2.23 -2.83 4.49
CA SER A 70 2.98 -1.93 3.61
C SER A 70 4.26 -1.41 4.27
N LYS A 71 4.18 -1.04 5.56
CA LYS A 71 5.36 -0.58 6.31
C LYS A 71 6.40 -1.68 6.47
N ILE A 72 5.98 -2.92 6.74
CA ILE A 72 6.90 -4.06 6.93
C ILE A 72 7.61 -4.41 5.61
N ILE A 73 6.87 -4.47 4.51
CA ILE A 73 7.42 -4.89 3.20
C ILE A 73 7.96 -3.72 2.37
N SER A 74 8.02 -2.52 2.93
CA SER A 74 8.41 -1.27 2.24
C SER A 74 7.59 -0.99 0.96
N GLY A 75 6.30 -1.33 0.99
CA GLY A 75 5.37 -1.14 -0.13
C GLY A 75 4.53 0.13 -0.02
N TYR A 76 3.93 0.51 -1.14
CA TYR A 76 3.06 1.68 -1.28
C TYR A 76 1.59 1.23 -1.33
N PRO A 77 0.80 1.49 -0.27
CA PRO A 77 -0.62 1.17 -0.27
C PRO A 77 -1.39 2.20 -1.07
N LEU A 78 -2.25 1.72 -1.98
CA LEU A 78 -3.12 2.55 -2.81
C LEU A 78 -4.55 2.01 -2.78
N ILE A 79 -5.51 2.92 -2.94
CA ILE A 79 -6.90 2.56 -3.22
C ILE A 79 -7.23 3.01 -4.65
N ILE A 80 -7.71 2.09 -5.47
CA ILE A 80 -8.23 2.41 -6.80
C ILE A 80 -9.74 2.32 -6.75
N GLY A 81 -10.43 3.37 -7.18
CA GLY A 81 -11.88 3.38 -7.25
C GLY A 81 -12.48 4.25 -8.33
N LYS A 82 -13.78 4.08 -8.57
CA LYS A 82 -14.52 4.84 -9.58
C LYS A 82 -15.26 6.04 -9.00
N TYR A 83 -15.75 5.90 -7.77
CA TYR A 83 -16.58 6.90 -7.11
C TYR A 83 -16.20 7.07 -5.65
N THR A 84 -16.56 8.21 -5.06
CA THR A 84 -16.41 8.43 -3.62
C THR A 84 -17.51 7.72 -2.83
N ARG A 85 -18.74 8.21 -2.87
CA ARG A 85 -19.88 7.74 -2.08
C ARG A 85 -20.98 7.10 -2.92
N ASN A 86 -21.34 7.71 -4.04
CA ASN A 86 -22.42 7.30 -4.95
C ASN A 86 -21.99 7.50 -6.42
N LYS A 87 -22.86 7.17 -7.38
CA LYS A 87 -22.52 7.22 -8.82
C LYS A 87 -22.34 8.64 -9.39
N ASP A 88 -22.80 9.66 -8.68
CA ASP A 88 -22.69 11.06 -9.11
C ASP A 88 -21.36 11.66 -8.65
N ASP A 89 -20.82 11.17 -7.53
CA ASP A 89 -19.55 11.62 -6.95
C ASP A 89 -18.33 10.88 -7.56
N LYS A 90 -18.04 11.13 -8.84
CA LYS A 90 -16.88 10.54 -9.55
C LYS A 90 -15.53 10.93 -8.94
N ILE A 91 -14.56 10.03 -9.04
CA ILE A 91 -13.14 10.33 -8.79
C ILE A 91 -12.52 10.82 -10.10
N TYR A 92 -12.04 12.06 -10.11
CA TYR A 92 -11.49 12.69 -11.31
C TYR A 92 -10.03 12.26 -11.58
N PRO A 93 -9.63 12.13 -12.87
CA PRO A 93 -8.23 11.93 -13.23
C PRO A 93 -7.34 13.08 -12.72
N GLY A 94 -6.14 12.76 -12.25
CA GLY A 94 -5.19 13.75 -11.71
C GLY A 94 -5.50 14.20 -10.28
N PHE A 95 -6.51 13.61 -9.64
CA PHE A 95 -6.89 13.90 -8.25
C PHE A 95 -6.54 12.74 -7.32
N ILE A 96 -6.11 13.07 -6.11
CA ILE A 96 -5.98 12.11 -5.01
C ILE A 96 -6.97 12.40 -3.89
N TYR A 97 -7.51 11.34 -3.31
CA TYR A 97 -8.52 11.34 -2.27
C TYR A 97 -8.00 10.58 -1.05
N PRO A 98 -7.43 11.26 -0.03
CA PRO A 98 -7.01 10.60 1.18
C PRO A 98 -8.19 9.92 1.90
N ARG A 99 -8.03 8.63 2.21
CA ARG A 99 -9.00 7.83 2.96
C ARG A 99 -8.30 6.99 4.01
N LYS A 100 -8.56 7.30 5.29
CA LYS A 100 -8.01 6.59 6.46
C LYS A 100 -6.47 6.50 6.46
N GLY A 101 -5.80 7.49 5.87
CA GLY A 101 -4.34 7.56 5.75
C GLY A 101 -3.76 6.78 4.56
N ILE A 102 -4.60 6.38 3.60
CA ILE A 102 -4.21 5.77 2.32
C ILE A 102 -4.69 6.68 1.19
N LEU A 103 -3.90 6.84 0.14
CA LEU A 103 -4.27 7.65 -1.00
C LEU A 103 -5.17 6.85 -1.93
N ALA A 104 -6.34 7.40 -2.25
CA ALA A 104 -7.26 6.84 -3.23
C ALA A 104 -7.25 7.66 -4.52
N MET A 105 -7.40 6.98 -5.66
CA MET A 105 -7.43 7.61 -6.98
C MET A 105 -8.21 6.73 -7.97
N ASN A 106 -8.43 7.24 -9.18
CA ASN A 106 -9.00 6.43 -10.27
C ASN A 106 -7.90 5.71 -11.04
N ILE A 107 -8.31 4.86 -11.98
CA ILE A 107 -7.37 4.04 -12.75
C ILE A 107 -6.54 4.89 -13.71
N GLU A 108 -7.09 5.97 -14.24
CA GLU A 108 -6.43 6.92 -15.13
C GLU A 108 -5.28 7.64 -14.41
N THR A 109 -5.47 7.99 -13.14
CA THR A 109 -4.39 8.55 -12.30
C THR A 109 -3.33 7.49 -12.01
N LEU A 110 -3.70 6.23 -11.81
CA LEU A 110 -2.74 5.14 -11.66
C LEU A 110 -1.91 4.93 -12.94
N ARG A 111 -2.54 4.96 -14.12
CA ARG A 111 -1.86 4.91 -15.42
C ARG A 111 -0.85 6.05 -15.56
N GLY A 112 -1.27 7.27 -15.23
CA GLY A 112 -0.38 8.42 -15.14
C GLY A 112 0.82 8.14 -14.23
N LEU A 113 0.61 7.65 -13.00
CA LEU A 113 1.70 7.33 -12.08
C LEU A 113 2.67 6.27 -12.63
N ILE A 114 2.17 5.26 -13.33
CA ILE A 114 2.99 4.24 -13.99
C ILE A 114 3.92 4.85 -15.03
N GLU A 115 3.43 5.87 -15.74
CA GLU A 115 4.12 6.67 -16.76
C GLU A 115 4.89 7.87 -16.18
N ASN A 116 4.97 8.01 -14.86
CA ASN A 116 5.57 9.13 -14.13
C ASN A 116 4.87 10.49 -14.31
N VAL A 117 3.59 10.48 -14.65
CA VAL A 117 2.70 11.64 -14.62
C VAL A 117 1.98 11.69 -13.27
N PHE A 118 2.37 12.65 -12.43
CA PHE A 118 1.86 12.75 -11.06
C PHE A 118 0.61 13.62 -10.98
N PRO A 119 -0.35 13.27 -10.09
CA PRO A 119 -1.54 14.09 -9.85
C PRO A 119 -1.14 15.44 -9.23
N ILE A 120 -1.97 16.45 -9.45
CA ILE A 120 -1.74 17.84 -9.00
C ILE A 120 -2.77 18.33 -7.97
N ILE A 121 -3.87 17.59 -7.77
CA ILE A 121 -4.98 18.02 -6.91
C ILE A 121 -5.22 17.03 -5.76
N ILE A 122 -5.38 17.56 -4.55
CA ILE A 122 -5.77 16.80 -3.35
C ILE A 122 -7.21 17.15 -2.95
N ALA A 123 -8.07 16.14 -2.90
CA ALA A 123 -9.44 16.26 -2.38
C ALA A 123 -9.45 16.07 -0.85
N ASN A 124 -9.65 17.15 -0.10
CA ASN A 124 -9.69 17.16 1.36
C ASN A 124 -11.03 17.71 1.89
N ARG A 125 -11.88 16.84 2.46
CA ARG A 125 -13.16 17.19 3.11
C ARG A 125 -14.05 18.15 2.26
N GLY A 126 -14.20 17.84 0.98
CA GLY A 126 -15.00 18.65 0.04
C GLY A 126 -14.29 19.88 -0.52
N LYS A 127 -13.01 20.09 -0.19
CA LYS A 127 -12.16 21.11 -0.83
C LYS A 127 -11.15 20.45 -1.75
N TYR A 128 -10.89 21.07 -2.90
CA TYR A 128 -9.81 20.69 -3.79
C TYR A 128 -8.64 21.65 -3.59
N LEU A 129 -7.48 21.09 -3.27
CA LEU A 129 -6.26 21.84 -2.97
C LEU A 129 -5.19 21.54 -4.01
N VAL A 130 -4.44 22.57 -4.38
CA VAL A 130 -3.36 22.53 -5.36
C VAL A 130 -2.13 23.21 -4.76
N ASN A 131 -0.96 22.58 -4.90
CA ASN A 131 0.30 23.24 -4.62
C ASN A 131 0.67 24.08 -5.85
N LEU A 132 1.01 25.35 -5.66
CA LEU A 132 1.38 26.24 -6.74
C LEU A 132 2.90 26.19 -6.95
N ASN A 133 3.35 26.24 -8.19
CA ASN A 133 4.74 26.54 -8.50
C ASN A 133 5.03 27.99 -8.08
N SER A 134 5.55 28.14 -6.86
CA SER A 134 5.78 29.43 -6.21
C SER A 134 6.68 30.36 -7.02
N LYS A 135 7.71 29.80 -7.67
CA LYS A 135 8.66 30.55 -8.50
C LYS A 135 7.97 31.07 -9.76
N LEU A 136 7.26 30.18 -10.47
CA LEU A 136 6.53 30.54 -11.68
C LEU A 136 5.43 31.58 -11.40
N LEU A 137 4.70 31.44 -10.29
CA LEU A 137 3.69 32.40 -9.87
C LEU A 137 4.29 33.81 -9.72
N GLN A 138 5.44 33.90 -9.03
CA GLN A 138 6.14 35.16 -8.82
C GLN A 138 6.65 35.75 -10.14
N GLU A 139 7.29 34.93 -10.98
CA GLU A 139 7.83 35.34 -12.29
C GLU A 139 6.72 35.90 -13.18
N ARG A 140 5.65 35.14 -13.38
CA ARG A 140 4.53 35.53 -14.25
C ARG A 140 3.77 36.74 -13.73
N ARG A 141 3.62 36.87 -12.40
CA ARG A 141 3.04 38.09 -11.81
C ARG A 141 3.91 39.32 -12.11
N ASN A 142 5.24 39.20 -11.96
CA ASN A 142 6.17 40.30 -12.22
C ASN A 142 6.22 40.67 -13.70
N GLU A 143 6.24 39.70 -14.61
CA GLU A 143 6.19 39.93 -16.07
C GLU A 143 4.94 40.71 -16.50
N MET A 144 3.83 40.51 -15.79
CA MET A 144 2.59 41.25 -16.01
C MET A 144 2.52 42.59 -15.25
N ASN A 145 3.61 43.03 -14.62
CA ASN A 145 3.69 44.24 -13.81
C ASN A 145 2.63 44.34 -12.69
N LEU A 146 2.20 43.18 -12.16
CA LEU A 146 1.22 43.13 -11.08
C LEU A 146 1.92 43.15 -9.73
N SER A 147 1.50 44.05 -8.83
CA SER A 147 1.92 43.94 -7.43
C SER A 147 1.22 42.77 -6.73
N LEU A 148 1.72 42.35 -5.56
CA LEU A 148 1.03 41.36 -4.71
C LEU A 148 -0.42 41.76 -4.43
N LYS A 149 -0.66 43.06 -4.18
CA LYS A 149 -2.01 43.59 -3.98
C LYS A 149 -2.81 43.58 -5.28
N GLY A 150 -2.20 43.95 -6.40
CA GLY A 150 -2.85 43.97 -7.71
C GLY A 150 -3.37 42.59 -8.15
N LEU A 151 -2.59 41.53 -7.95
CA LEU A 151 -3.08 40.17 -8.21
C LEU A 151 -4.16 39.75 -7.19
N ALA A 152 -3.95 40.04 -5.91
CA ALA A 152 -4.90 39.71 -4.85
C ALA A 152 -6.28 40.35 -5.07
N ASP A 153 -6.31 41.62 -5.48
CA ASP A 153 -7.53 42.38 -5.77
C ASP A 153 -8.28 41.78 -6.99
N LYS A 154 -7.54 41.32 -8.02
CA LYS A 154 -8.11 40.69 -9.23
C LYS A 154 -8.77 39.34 -8.98
N ILE A 155 -8.28 38.56 -8.00
CA ILE A 155 -8.82 37.23 -7.67
C ILE A 155 -9.56 37.20 -6.32
N HIS A 156 -9.84 38.38 -5.75
CA HIS A 156 -10.59 38.56 -4.51
C HIS A 156 -10.07 37.77 -3.30
N ILE A 157 -8.75 37.75 -3.11
CA ILE A 157 -8.12 37.18 -1.91
C ILE A 157 -7.24 38.19 -1.18
N SER A 158 -6.69 37.81 -0.04
CA SER A 158 -5.77 38.70 0.69
C SER A 158 -4.40 38.80 0.00
N ARG A 159 -3.78 40.00 0.04
CA ARG A 159 -2.37 40.20 -0.32
C ARG A 159 -1.44 39.20 0.37
N ARG A 160 -1.75 38.88 1.64
CA ARG A 160 -1.01 37.89 2.43
C ARG A 160 -1.04 36.51 1.79
N ALA A 161 -2.19 36.07 1.26
CA ALA A 161 -2.32 34.76 0.62
C ALA A 161 -1.41 34.63 -0.61
N ILE A 162 -1.42 35.61 -1.53
CA ILE A 162 -0.49 35.63 -2.68
C ILE A 162 0.97 35.52 -2.20
N SER A 163 1.31 36.31 -1.19
CA SER A 163 2.66 36.30 -0.62
C SER A 163 3.05 34.94 -0.02
N MET A 164 2.12 34.23 0.60
CA MET A 164 2.35 32.87 1.12
C MET A 164 2.43 31.84 -0.01
N TYR A 165 1.66 31.99 -1.09
CA TYR A 165 1.75 31.14 -2.29
C TYR A 165 3.11 31.28 -2.98
N GLU A 166 3.63 32.50 -3.14
CA GLU A 166 4.98 32.74 -3.70
C GLU A 166 6.12 32.27 -2.80
N ARG A 167 5.85 31.98 -1.52
CA ARG A 167 6.82 31.36 -0.59
C ARG A 167 6.62 29.85 -0.44
N GLY A 168 5.62 29.26 -1.08
CA GLY A 168 5.34 27.82 -0.99
C GLY A 168 4.85 27.36 0.39
N GLU A 169 4.32 28.27 1.21
CA GLU A 169 3.95 27.97 2.60
C GLU A 169 2.59 27.24 2.72
N ILE A 170 1.72 27.43 1.73
CA ILE A 170 0.34 26.91 1.74
C ILE A 170 -0.10 26.45 0.36
N SER A 171 -0.98 25.45 0.33
CA SER A 171 -1.74 25.08 -0.88
C SER A 171 -2.88 26.07 -1.14
N ALA A 172 -3.20 26.28 -2.40
CA ALA A 172 -4.35 27.07 -2.83
C ALA A 172 -5.59 26.20 -3.02
N LYS A 173 -6.78 26.79 -2.92
CA LYS A 173 -8.00 26.12 -3.39
C LYS A 173 -7.98 26.07 -4.92
N LEU A 174 -8.51 25.01 -5.53
CA LEU A 174 -8.58 24.88 -6.98
C LEU A 174 -9.23 26.10 -7.65
N GLU A 175 -10.34 26.61 -7.10
CA GLU A 175 -11.00 27.83 -7.60
C GLU A 175 -10.06 29.03 -7.68
N VAL A 176 -9.23 29.23 -6.64
CA VAL A 176 -8.23 30.31 -6.60
C VAL A 176 -7.15 30.10 -7.67
N VAL A 177 -6.73 28.85 -7.90
CA VAL A 177 -5.73 28.56 -8.94
C VAL A 177 -6.29 28.80 -10.33
N LEU A 178 -7.55 28.45 -10.57
CA LEU A 178 -8.22 28.73 -11.84
C LEU A 178 -8.37 30.24 -12.09
N ASP A 179 -8.57 31.04 -11.04
CA ASP A 179 -8.57 32.50 -11.18
C ASP A 179 -7.16 33.07 -11.41
N ILE A 180 -6.14 32.50 -10.77
CA ILE A 180 -4.72 32.82 -11.07
C ILE A 180 -4.40 32.48 -12.53
N GLU A 181 -4.81 31.32 -13.02
CA GLU A 181 -4.64 30.89 -14.41
C GLU A 181 -5.24 31.90 -15.39
N LYS A 182 -6.49 32.34 -15.16
CA LYS A 182 -7.14 33.36 -16.01
C LYS A 182 -6.40 34.69 -16.00
N VAL A 183 -5.94 35.14 -14.82
CA VAL A 183 -5.28 36.45 -14.67
C VAL A 183 -3.87 36.43 -15.26
N LEU A 184 -3.12 35.34 -15.04
CA LEU A 184 -1.72 35.22 -15.46
C LEU A 184 -1.54 34.55 -16.82
N ASN A 185 -2.61 34.03 -17.40
CA ASN A 185 -2.64 33.24 -18.64
C ASN A 185 -1.61 32.10 -18.61
N VAL A 186 -1.66 31.30 -17.53
CA VAL A 186 -0.81 30.12 -17.35
C VAL A 186 -1.69 28.93 -17.01
N PRO A 187 -1.73 27.88 -17.85
CA PRO A 187 -2.55 26.69 -17.61
C PRO A 187 -2.32 26.06 -16.23
N LEU A 188 -3.38 25.52 -15.64
CA LEU A 188 -3.34 24.83 -14.35
C LEU A 188 -2.22 23.79 -14.27
N GLU A 189 -2.00 23.01 -15.33
CA GLU A 189 -1.01 21.92 -15.36
C GLU A 189 0.43 22.44 -15.27
N ILE A 190 0.67 23.69 -15.68
CA ILE A 190 1.98 24.36 -15.60
C ILE A 190 2.10 25.12 -14.27
N MET A 191 1.00 25.74 -13.83
CA MET A 191 0.94 26.51 -12.58
C MET A 191 0.98 25.61 -11.33
N ALA A 192 0.47 24.38 -11.44
CA ALA A 192 0.45 23.43 -10.34
C ALA A 192 1.77 22.67 -10.21
N GLU A 193 2.21 22.48 -8.98
CA GLU A 193 3.33 21.59 -8.65
C GLU A 193 2.81 20.15 -8.52
N PRO A 194 3.43 19.17 -9.21
CA PRO A 194 3.05 17.77 -9.10
C PRO A 194 3.22 17.23 -7.67
N LEU A 195 2.27 16.40 -7.24
CA LEU A 195 2.28 15.83 -5.90
C LEU A 195 3.29 14.67 -5.82
N ASN A 196 4.20 14.73 -4.85
CA ASN A 196 5.10 13.62 -4.55
C ASN A 196 4.36 12.51 -3.77
N ILE A 197 3.59 11.70 -4.50
CA ILE A 197 2.74 10.62 -3.96
C ILE A 197 3.54 9.63 -3.12
N TYR A 198 4.74 9.26 -3.58
CA TYR A 198 5.58 8.32 -2.87
C TYR A 198 6.04 8.86 -1.51
N GLN A 199 6.46 10.13 -1.45
CA GLN A 199 6.84 10.74 -0.18
C GLN A 199 5.66 10.89 0.76
N MET A 200 4.50 11.34 0.26
CA MET A 200 3.27 11.44 1.06
C MET A 200 2.87 10.10 1.68
N ILE A 201 3.01 9.00 0.94
CA ILE A 201 2.77 7.64 1.44
C ILE A 201 3.79 7.29 2.52
N LYS A 202 5.09 7.51 2.28
CA LYS A 202 6.15 7.26 3.27
C LYS A 202 5.90 8.00 4.57
N ASP A 203 5.57 9.30 4.51
CA ASP A 203 5.27 10.12 5.69
C ASP A 203 4.07 9.58 6.47
N ASN A 204 3.04 9.11 5.77
CA ASN A 204 1.87 8.50 6.40
C ASN A 204 2.18 7.15 7.05
N LEU A 205 3.07 6.34 6.46
CA LEU A 205 3.52 5.07 7.04
C LEU A 205 4.47 5.29 8.23
N ASN A 206 5.31 6.32 8.19
CA ASN A 206 6.24 6.64 9.27
C ASN A 206 5.52 7.01 10.57
N LYS A 207 4.34 7.63 10.48
CA LYS A 207 3.47 7.97 11.62
C LYS A 207 2.85 6.74 12.32
N ILE A 208 3.00 5.54 11.77
CA ILE A 208 2.40 4.32 12.31
C ILE A 208 3.39 3.63 13.23
N SER A 209 3.02 3.40 14.49
CA SER A 209 3.77 2.48 15.34
C SER A 209 3.44 1.03 14.95
N LEU A 210 4.48 0.24 14.70
CA LEU A 210 4.34 -1.21 14.59
C LEU A 210 4.16 -1.76 16.01
N GLN A 211 2.93 -1.78 16.50
CA GLN A 211 2.63 -2.36 17.79
C GLN A 211 2.55 -3.88 17.65
N LYS A 212 3.38 -4.61 18.40
CA LYS A 212 3.18 -6.05 18.62
C LYS A 212 1.82 -6.18 19.32
N LYS A 213 0.82 -6.70 18.61
CA LYS A 213 -0.53 -6.88 19.17
C LYS A 213 -0.39 -7.80 20.37
N LYS A 214 -0.82 -7.38 21.57
CA LYS A 214 -1.01 -8.34 22.67
C LYS A 214 -2.09 -9.31 22.21
N LEU A 215 -1.74 -10.57 21.99
CA LEU A 215 -2.73 -11.59 21.67
C LEU A 215 -3.74 -11.63 22.82
N SER A 216 -5.02 -11.58 22.48
CA SER A 216 -6.09 -11.77 23.47
C SER A 216 -6.06 -13.20 24.00
N SER A 217 -6.59 -13.43 25.20
CA SER A 217 -6.65 -14.76 25.83
C SER A 217 -7.46 -15.80 25.05
N LEU A 218 -8.23 -15.38 24.05
CA LEU A 218 -9.07 -16.22 23.16
C LEU A 218 -8.40 -16.56 21.82
N GLU A 219 -7.26 -15.95 21.48
CA GLU A 219 -6.52 -16.24 20.24
C GLU A 219 -5.67 -17.51 20.45
N LYS A 220 -6.28 -18.68 20.15
CA LYS A 220 -5.76 -20.07 20.11
C LYS A 220 -4.30 -20.23 20.57
N ASP A 221 -4.09 -21.05 21.62
CA ASP A 221 -2.79 -21.37 22.23
C ASP A 221 -1.63 -21.53 21.23
N PHE A 222 -1.90 -22.08 20.05
CA PHE A 222 -0.94 -22.24 18.97
C PHE A 222 -0.31 -20.92 18.46
N ARG A 223 -1.08 -19.83 18.27
CA ARG A 223 -0.52 -18.55 17.81
C ARG A 223 0.37 -17.90 18.89
N ARG A 224 0.02 -18.10 20.17
CA ARG A 224 0.85 -17.65 21.30
C ARG A 224 2.16 -18.42 21.32
N GLU A 225 2.12 -19.73 21.23
CA GLU A 225 3.31 -20.58 21.19
C GLU A 225 4.22 -20.26 20.01
N LEU A 226 3.65 -20.00 18.82
CA LEU A 226 4.41 -19.51 17.67
C LEU A 226 5.04 -18.15 17.91
N ASN A 227 4.31 -17.23 18.53
CA ASN A 227 4.84 -15.92 18.84
C ASN A 227 6.01 -16.00 19.82
N ASP A 228 5.90 -16.84 20.86
CA ASP A 228 6.96 -17.08 21.84
C ASP A 228 8.20 -17.69 21.16
N TYR A 229 8.00 -18.70 20.32
CA TYR A 229 9.06 -19.29 19.51
C TYR A 229 9.75 -18.27 18.59
N PHE A 230 8.99 -17.48 17.83
CA PHE A 230 9.56 -16.49 16.93
C PHE A 230 10.40 -15.47 17.71
N GLN A 231 9.92 -15.01 18.87
CA GLN A 231 10.69 -14.11 19.73
C GLN A 231 11.98 -14.75 20.24
N GLU A 232 11.94 -16.02 20.65
CA GLU A 232 13.13 -16.78 21.11
C GLU A 232 14.21 -16.84 20.03
N ILE A 233 13.84 -17.08 18.78
CA ILE A 233 14.81 -17.17 17.66
C ILE A 233 15.20 -15.80 17.07
N GLY A 234 14.68 -14.69 17.62
CA GLY A 234 15.02 -13.32 17.20
C GLY A 234 14.15 -12.74 16.08
N LEU A 235 12.93 -13.22 15.92
CA LEU A 235 11.93 -12.75 14.96
C LEU A 235 10.71 -12.12 15.64
N ASP A 236 10.13 -11.15 14.94
CA ASP A 236 8.86 -10.54 15.31
C ASP A 236 7.75 -11.00 14.37
N ALA A 237 6.63 -11.45 14.93
CA ALA A 237 5.45 -11.87 14.17
C ALA A 237 4.40 -10.75 14.12
N PHE A 238 4.08 -10.30 12.92
CA PHE A 238 3.02 -9.33 12.66
C PHE A 238 1.79 -10.05 12.11
N TRP A 239 0.89 -10.41 13.01
CA TRP A 239 -0.33 -11.15 12.71
C TRP A 239 -1.34 -10.33 11.90
N THR A 240 -2.05 -11.00 11.01
CA THR A 240 -3.07 -10.40 10.17
C THR A 240 -4.38 -11.19 10.22
N GLU A 241 -5.50 -10.50 10.02
CA GLU A 241 -6.85 -11.08 10.04
C GLU A 241 -7.63 -10.75 8.76
N LYS A 242 -7.09 -9.87 7.92
CA LYS A 242 -7.69 -9.38 6.69
C LYS A 242 -6.70 -9.57 5.53
N SER A 243 -5.82 -10.57 5.61
CA SER A 243 -4.91 -10.98 4.52
C SER A 243 -5.12 -12.44 4.15
N LEU A 244 -4.46 -12.89 3.08
CA LEU A 244 -4.41 -14.30 2.68
C LEU A 244 -3.22 -15.08 3.24
N PHE A 245 -2.46 -14.43 4.10
CA PHE A 245 -1.45 -15.02 4.97
C PHE A 245 -1.82 -14.67 6.41
N ASP A 246 -1.30 -15.41 7.39
CA ASP A 246 -1.67 -15.24 8.79
C ASP A 246 -0.73 -14.28 9.51
N ALA A 247 0.53 -14.21 9.09
CA ALA A 247 1.51 -13.29 9.64
C ALA A 247 2.59 -12.89 8.63
N ILE A 248 3.28 -11.80 8.92
CA ILE A 248 4.61 -11.50 8.38
C ILE A 248 5.58 -11.62 9.53
N THR A 249 6.51 -12.57 9.46
CA THR A 249 7.58 -12.69 10.45
C THR A 249 8.79 -11.92 9.94
N LYS A 250 9.34 -11.04 10.76
CA LYS A 250 10.40 -10.11 10.36
C LYS A 250 11.56 -10.16 11.34
N GLN A 251 12.76 -9.99 10.82
CA GLN A 251 13.92 -9.64 11.63
C GLN A 251 14.26 -8.16 11.49
N ASP A 252 14.43 -7.48 12.62
CA ASP A 252 14.81 -6.06 12.64
C ASP A 252 16.32 -5.84 12.62
N ARG A 253 17.12 -6.87 12.93
CA ARG A 253 18.59 -6.80 12.89
C ARG A 253 19.09 -7.30 11.55
N GLU A 254 20.10 -6.63 10.98
CA GLU A 254 20.84 -7.16 9.84
C GLU A 254 21.41 -8.52 10.21
N ILE A 255 21.04 -9.53 9.44
CA ILE A 255 21.74 -10.80 9.46
C ILE A 255 22.70 -10.78 8.28
N ASP A 256 23.91 -11.29 8.50
CA ASP A 256 24.78 -11.73 7.41
C ASP A 256 24.14 -12.91 6.64
N LEU A 257 23.22 -12.56 5.74
CA LEU A 257 22.59 -13.45 4.78
C LEU A 257 23.14 -13.15 3.37
N PRO A 258 23.20 -14.16 2.49
CA PRO A 258 23.55 -13.94 1.09
C PRO A 258 22.69 -12.84 0.46
N GLU A 259 23.23 -12.14 -0.53
CA GLU A 259 22.56 -11.03 -1.24
C GLU A 259 21.15 -11.40 -1.77
N LEU A 260 20.95 -12.69 -2.07
CA LEU A 260 19.70 -13.32 -2.50
C LEU A 260 18.62 -13.40 -1.40
N MET A 261 18.90 -13.02 -0.14
CA MET A 261 17.95 -13.01 0.98
C MET A 261 17.79 -11.61 1.62
N LYS A 262 18.02 -10.54 0.87
CA LYS A 262 17.99 -9.14 1.36
C LYS A 262 16.67 -8.71 2.02
N LYS A 263 15.56 -9.41 1.76
CA LYS A 263 14.28 -9.16 2.44
C LYS A 263 14.26 -9.91 3.77
N HIS A 264 14.42 -9.18 4.87
CA HIS A 264 14.42 -9.70 6.24
C HIS A 264 13.00 -10.01 6.76
N PHE A 265 12.11 -10.50 5.89
CA PHE A 265 10.77 -10.93 6.27
C PHE A 265 10.35 -12.20 5.53
N ILE A 266 9.46 -12.97 6.16
CA ILE A 266 8.88 -14.20 5.66
C ILE A 266 7.36 -14.04 5.67
N ILE A 267 6.72 -14.42 4.57
CA ILE A 267 5.25 -14.51 4.50
C ILE A 267 4.81 -15.83 5.11
N THR A 268 4.01 -15.77 6.17
CA THR A 268 3.72 -16.93 7.03
C THR A 268 2.24 -17.26 7.00
N GLY A 269 1.91 -18.48 6.57
CA GLY A 269 0.60 -19.10 6.77
C GLY A 269 0.59 -19.96 8.02
N VAL A 270 -0.55 -20.05 8.70
CA VAL A 270 -0.74 -20.89 9.88
C VAL A 270 -2.00 -21.71 9.71
N GLU A 271 -1.91 -23.03 9.86
CA GLU A 271 -3.06 -23.94 9.85
C GLU A 271 -3.10 -24.76 11.14
N ASN A 272 -4.29 -24.94 11.71
CA ASN A 272 -4.50 -25.58 13.01
C ASN A 272 -5.76 -26.42 13.11
N SER A 273 -6.21 -26.98 11.98
CA SER A 273 -7.22 -28.03 11.94
C SER A 273 -6.73 -29.15 11.02
N GLU A 274 -6.75 -30.38 11.52
CA GLU A 274 -6.57 -31.59 10.70
C GLU A 274 -7.76 -31.77 9.72
N GLU A 275 -8.93 -31.21 10.06
CA GLU A 275 -10.20 -31.43 9.36
C GLU A 275 -10.45 -30.48 8.16
N ASP A 276 -9.74 -29.35 8.02
CA ASP A 276 -9.86 -28.48 6.83
C ASP A 276 -8.99 -28.99 5.65
N VAL A 277 -9.40 -30.15 5.14
CA VAL A 277 -9.21 -30.72 3.79
C VAL A 277 -7.93 -30.25 3.07
N ALA A 278 -6.96 -31.13 2.86
CA ALA A 278 -5.71 -30.92 2.09
C ALA A 278 -5.78 -29.95 0.87
N LYS A 279 -6.94 -29.84 0.19
CA LYS A 279 -7.23 -28.84 -0.86
C LYS A 279 -7.13 -27.37 -0.41
N ASN A 280 -7.55 -27.06 0.82
CA ASN A 280 -7.46 -25.71 1.39
C ASN A 280 -6.01 -25.35 1.69
N LEU A 281 -5.24 -26.30 2.23
CA LEU A 281 -3.81 -26.14 2.50
C LEU A 281 -2.99 -25.96 1.22
N GLU A 282 -3.23 -26.77 0.19
CA GLU A 282 -2.58 -26.62 -1.12
C GLU A 282 -2.90 -25.26 -1.75
N SER A 283 -4.17 -24.84 -1.71
CA SER A 283 -4.60 -23.53 -2.22
C SER A 283 -3.93 -22.38 -1.47
N LYS A 284 -3.89 -22.45 -0.14
CA LYS A 284 -3.22 -21.48 0.74
C LYS A 284 -1.73 -21.42 0.45
N SER A 285 -1.09 -22.57 0.32
CA SER A 285 0.31 -22.70 -0.05
C SER A 285 0.61 -22.04 -1.38
N ARG A 286 -0.18 -22.33 -2.42
CA ARG A 286 0.00 -21.71 -3.74
C ARG A 286 -0.14 -20.19 -3.69
N ILE A 287 -1.10 -19.66 -2.93
CA ILE A 287 -1.30 -18.22 -2.77
C ILE A 287 -0.11 -17.58 -2.07
N ILE A 288 0.32 -18.14 -0.93
CA ILE A 288 1.46 -17.64 -0.15
C ILE A 288 2.74 -17.67 -0.99
N ASN A 289 2.98 -18.77 -1.72
CA ASN A 289 4.10 -18.88 -2.65
C ASN A 289 4.07 -17.76 -3.70
N ASN A 290 2.94 -17.55 -4.38
CA ASN A 290 2.79 -16.50 -5.39
C ASN A 290 3.07 -15.10 -4.84
N ILE A 291 2.56 -14.80 -3.63
CA ILE A 291 2.84 -13.53 -2.94
C ILE A 291 4.34 -13.39 -2.69
N SER A 292 4.97 -14.43 -2.15
CA SER A 292 6.39 -14.40 -1.81
C SER A 292 7.28 -14.23 -3.03
N ARG A 293 6.93 -14.84 -4.17
CA ARG A 293 7.64 -14.66 -5.45
C ARG A 293 7.55 -13.22 -5.95
N VAL A 294 6.36 -12.62 -5.94
CA VAL A 294 6.19 -11.21 -6.35
C VAL A 294 7.00 -10.29 -5.43
N LEU A 295 7.02 -10.58 -4.13
CA LEU A 295 7.74 -9.78 -3.13
C LEU A 295 9.26 -10.06 -3.07
N GLU A 296 9.76 -11.06 -3.81
CA GLU A 296 11.12 -11.61 -3.65
C GLU A 296 11.45 -11.88 -2.17
N SER A 297 10.53 -12.55 -1.48
CA SER A 297 10.68 -12.93 -0.08
C SER A 297 10.59 -14.44 0.09
N LEU A 298 11.03 -14.92 1.25
CA LEU A 298 10.75 -16.28 1.67
C LEU A 298 9.28 -16.41 2.10
N SER A 299 8.80 -17.64 2.12
CA SER A 299 7.51 -17.98 2.73
C SER A 299 7.56 -19.30 3.46
N MET A 300 6.63 -19.47 4.41
CA MET A 300 6.43 -20.74 5.10
C MET A 300 4.96 -20.95 5.45
N ILE A 301 4.60 -22.21 5.66
CA ILE A 301 3.36 -22.60 6.34
C ILE A 301 3.73 -23.29 7.63
N VAL A 302 3.05 -22.93 8.71
CA VAL A 302 3.23 -23.54 10.01
C VAL A 302 2.00 -24.34 10.40
N LEU A 303 2.22 -25.59 10.77
CA LEU A 303 1.19 -26.58 11.09
C LEU A 303 1.32 -27.05 12.54
N ASP A 304 0.20 -27.39 13.16
CA ASP A 304 0.17 -28.04 14.48
C ASP A 304 0.44 -29.56 14.41
N HIS A 305 0.35 -30.14 13.22
CA HIS A 305 0.63 -31.54 12.91
C HIS A 305 1.78 -31.68 11.89
N ASP A 306 2.32 -32.89 11.77
CA ASP A 306 3.32 -33.22 10.76
C ASP A 306 2.64 -33.51 9.41
N ILE A 307 3.31 -33.20 8.29
CA ILE A 307 2.75 -33.40 6.95
C ILE A 307 3.75 -34.09 6.02
N ASP A 308 3.30 -35.13 5.30
CA ASP A 308 4.11 -35.86 4.33
C ASP A 308 4.01 -35.32 2.89
N SER A 309 3.01 -34.46 2.61
CA SER A 309 2.78 -33.92 1.27
C SER A 309 3.70 -32.74 0.94
N LYS A 310 4.30 -32.76 -0.25
CA LYS A 310 5.09 -31.63 -0.77
C LYS A 310 4.17 -30.51 -1.25
N LEU A 311 4.26 -29.33 -0.63
CA LEU A 311 3.51 -28.14 -0.98
C LEU A 311 4.34 -27.14 -1.81
N ASN A 312 3.70 -26.11 -2.36
CA ASN A 312 4.38 -25.03 -3.09
C ASN A 312 5.23 -24.11 -2.19
N THR A 313 4.92 -24.09 -0.90
CA THR A 313 5.58 -23.32 0.15
C THR A 313 6.10 -24.31 1.20
N PRO A 314 7.34 -24.17 1.70
CA PRO A 314 7.85 -25.00 2.78
C PRO A 314 6.86 -25.05 3.97
N ALA A 315 6.50 -26.26 4.38
CA ALA A 315 5.62 -26.49 5.52
C ALA A 315 6.43 -27.10 6.67
N LEU A 316 6.28 -26.52 7.86
CA LEU A 316 6.99 -26.93 9.05
C LEU A 316 5.99 -27.13 10.17
N SER A 317 6.05 -28.27 10.85
CA SER A 317 5.33 -28.42 12.10
C SER A 317 6.00 -27.57 13.18
N LEU A 318 5.27 -27.26 14.24
CA LEU A 318 5.86 -26.59 15.39
C LEU A 318 7.02 -27.39 16.02
N LYS A 319 6.96 -28.73 15.98
CA LYS A 319 8.06 -29.59 16.44
C LYS A 319 9.32 -29.39 15.60
N ASP A 320 9.17 -29.22 14.29
CA ASP A 320 10.29 -28.94 13.39
C ASP A 320 10.87 -27.54 13.62
N LEU A 321 10.00 -26.55 13.83
CA LEU A 321 10.43 -25.19 14.17
C LEU A 321 11.26 -25.15 15.46
N LYS A 322 10.83 -25.85 16.52
CA LYS A 322 11.58 -25.91 17.80
C LYS A 322 12.98 -26.53 17.70
N LYS A 323 13.33 -27.20 16.59
CA LYS A 323 14.70 -27.69 16.34
C LYS A 323 15.65 -26.58 15.83
N ILE A 324 15.09 -25.49 15.32
CA ILE A 324 15.83 -24.36 14.72
C ILE A 324 16.19 -23.36 15.82
N ARG A 325 17.48 -23.02 15.93
CA ARG A 325 18.01 -22.28 17.09
C ARG A 325 17.94 -20.76 16.96
N ASN A 326 17.89 -20.26 15.73
CA ASN A 326 17.90 -18.82 15.46
C ASN A 326 17.32 -18.52 14.08
N ALA A 327 16.98 -17.25 13.86
CA ALA A 327 16.43 -16.79 12.60
C ALA A 327 17.33 -17.08 11.38
N ARG A 328 18.65 -16.96 11.50
CA ARG A 328 19.57 -17.25 10.37
C ARG A 328 19.42 -18.68 9.87
N GLU A 329 19.27 -19.63 10.81
CA GLU A 329 19.04 -21.03 10.50
C GLU A 329 17.68 -21.24 9.83
N LEU A 330 16.61 -20.59 10.32
CA LEU A 330 15.28 -20.63 9.69
C LEU A 330 15.34 -20.12 8.25
N PHE A 331 15.92 -18.94 8.01
CA PHE A 331 16.05 -18.35 6.69
C PHE A 331 16.83 -19.27 5.74
N LYS A 332 17.95 -19.85 6.19
CA LYS A 332 18.74 -20.81 5.39
C LYS A 332 17.96 -22.07 5.05
N LYS A 333 17.20 -22.62 6.00
CA LYS A 333 16.36 -23.81 5.77
C LYS A 333 15.26 -23.51 4.76
N LEU A 334 14.50 -22.44 4.97
CA LEU A 334 13.44 -22.02 4.06
C LEU A 334 13.97 -21.72 2.66
N TYR A 335 15.14 -21.10 2.53
CA TYR A 335 15.76 -20.84 1.23
C TYR A 335 16.12 -22.13 0.48
N ARG A 336 16.64 -23.16 1.17
CA ARG A 336 16.96 -24.46 0.56
C ARG A 336 15.71 -25.22 0.11
N GLU A 337 14.61 -25.06 0.85
CA GLU A 337 13.35 -25.76 0.59
C GLU A 337 12.46 -25.01 -0.39
N SER A 338 12.64 -23.70 -0.52
CA SER A 338 12.06 -22.90 -1.58
C SER A 338 12.84 -23.20 -2.86
N ASN A 339 12.16 -23.54 -3.95
CA ASN A 339 12.81 -23.78 -5.25
C ASN A 339 13.29 -22.46 -5.90
N TYR A 340 14.15 -21.70 -5.22
CA TYR A 340 14.75 -20.46 -5.70
C TYR A 340 16.09 -20.70 -6.39
#